data_AF-A0A0C9WH03-F1
#
_entry.id   AF-A0A0C9WH03-F1
#
_cell.length_a   1.000
_cell.length_b   1.000
_cell.length_c   1.000
_cell.angle_alpha   90.00
_cell.angle_beta   90.00
_cell.angle_gamma   90.00
#
_symmetry.space_group_name_H-M   'P 1'
#
loop_
_entity.id
_entity.type
_entity.pdbx_description
1 polymer ?
#
loop_
_entity_poly.entity_id
_entity_poly.type
_entity_poly.pdbx_seq_one_letter_code
_entity_poly.pdbx_strand_id
1 'polypeptide(L)'
;MSMARWTSQLEKTHAKLAGSTSDLKTLRNKASKLRKAVKHGKEQKEQAMASVRKKILDQQSVHHLMQKGVFTEETRNVVCLLVKAGCSRNLIGQVISTVLKSAGITAVGNISRTSISRILREGYFAAQIQLGYEMKNAESISTFHSPTYSYRTPGLQ
;
A
#
# COMPACT_ATOMS: atom_id res chain seq x y z
N MET A 1 -63.98 -37.42 -52.22
CA MET A 1 -62.78 -36.62 -51.88
C MET A 1 -61.55 -37.44 -52.26
N SER A 2 -60.72 -36.95 -53.20
CA SER A 2 -59.64 -37.74 -53.79
C SER A 2 -58.49 -37.98 -52.80
N MET A 3 -58.11 -39.24 -52.61
CA MET A 3 -56.96 -39.71 -51.81
C MET A 3 -55.67 -38.94 -52.09
N ALA A 4 -55.46 -38.52 -53.35
CA ALA A 4 -54.26 -37.77 -53.76
C ALA A 4 -54.14 -36.39 -53.09
N ARG A 5 -55.27 -35.77 -52.71
CA ARG A 5 -55.26 -34.49 -51.99
C ARG A 5 -54.81 -34.68 -50.55
N TRP A 6 -55.23 -35.78 -49.91
CA TRP A 6 -54.84 -36.11 -48.54
C TRP A 6 -53.36 -36.44 -48.42
N THR A 7 -52.80 -37.22 -49.35
CA THR A 7 -51.37 -37.57 -49.34
C THR A 7 -50.48 -36.34 -49.57
N SER A 8 -50.83 -35.47 -50.52
CA SER A 8 -50.12 -34.21 -50.76
C SER A 8 -50.14 -33.28 -49.54
N GLN A 9 -51.27 -33.26 -48.82
CA GLN A 9 -51.40 -32.46 -47.60
C GLN A 9 -50.56 -33.06 -46.45
N LEU A 10 -50.52 -34.39 -46.33
CA LEU A 10 -49.67 -35.12 -45.39
C LEU A 10 -48.18 -34.84 -45.62
N GLU A 11 -47.71 -34.93 -46.87
CA GLU A 11 -46.32 -34.58 -47.24
C GLU A 11 -45.98 -33.13 -46.89
N LYS A 12 -46.86 -32.18 -47.19
CA LYS A 12 -46.67 -30.78 -46.81
C LYS A 12 -46.56 -30.60 -45.29
N THR A 13 -47.37 -31.31 -44.51
CA THR A 13 -47.28 -31.25 -43.05
C THR A 13 -46.00 -31.88 -42.52
N HIS A 14 -45.54 -33.02 -43.08
CA HIS A 14 -44.28 -33.65 -42.71
C HIS A 14 -43.07 -32.78 -43.05
N ALA A 15 -43.06 -32.15 -44.24
CA ALA A 15 -42.01 -31.22 -44.63
C ALA A 15 -41.96 -29.99 -43.69
N LYS A 16 -43.13 -29.45 -43.31
CA LYS A 16 -43.22 -28.32 -42.37
C LYS A 16 -42.78 -28.70 -40.95
N LEU A 17 -43.10 -29.91 -40.49
CA LEU A 17 -42.62 -30.46 -39.21
C LEU A 17 -41.11 -30.69 -39.24
N ALA A 18 -40.56 -31.23 -40.33
CA ALA A 18 -39.12 -31.42 -40.50
C ALA A 18 -38.36 -30.08 -40.50
N GLY A 19 -38.88 -29.07 -41.19
CA GLY A 19 -38.33 -27.71 -41.13
C GLY A 19 -38.36 -27.14 -39.71
N SER A 20 -39.52 -27.19 -39.04
CA SER A 20 -39.69 -26.65 -37.69
C SER A 20 -38.79 -27.34 -36.65
N THR A 21 -38.62 -28.67 -36.74
CA THR A 21 -37.73 -29.41 -35.83
C THR A 21 -36.25 -29.07 -36.05
N SER A 22 -35.85 -28.84 -37.31
CA SER A 22 -34.51 -28.36 -37.64
C SER A 22 -34.26 -26.94 -37.09
N ASP A 23 -35.24 -26.05 -37.21
CA ASP A 23 -35.17 -24.68 -36.68
C ASP A 23 -35.09 -24.66 -35.15
N LEU A 24 -35.92 -25.47 -34.47
CA LEU A 24 -35.85 -25.64 -33.01
C LEU A 24 -34.48 -26.15 -32.55
N LYS A 25 -33.86 -27.06 -33.32
CA LYS A 25 -32.51 -27.55 -33.04
C LYS A 25 -31.47 -26.44 -33.17
N THR A 26 -31.57 -25.59 -34.21
CA THR A 26 -30.65 -24.45 -34.36
C THR A 26 -30.83 -23.40 -33.26
N LEU A 27 -32.08 -23.07 -32.90
CA LEU A 27 -32.39 -22.12 -31.83
C LEU A 27 -31.92 -22.63 -30.46
N ARG A 28 -32.12 -23.92 -30.17
CA ARG A 28 -31.62 -24.57 -28.94
C ARG A 28 -30.09 -24.49 -28.86
N ASN A 29 -29.39 -24.69 -29.97
CA ASN A 29 -27.94 -24.56 -30.04
C ASN A 29 -27.46 -23.11 -29.87
N LYS A 30 -28.17 -22.13 -30.45
CA LYS A 30 -27.87 -20.71 -30.26
C LYS A 30 -28.07 -20.31 -28.79
N ALA A 31 -29.18 -20.71 -28.17
CA ALA A 31 -29.47 -20.44 -26.77
C ALA A 31 -28.45 -21.09 -25.82
N SER A 32 -28.00 -22.32 -26.12
CA SER A 32 -26.98 -22.99 -25.30
C SER A 32 -25.61 -22.29 -25.41
N LYS A 33 -25.21 -21.85 -26.61
CA LYS A 33 -24.00 -21.05 -26.82
C LYS A 33 -24.07 -19.72 -26.06
N LEU A 34 -25.20 -19.02 -26.13
CA LEU A 34 -25.39 -17.75 -25.44
C LEU A 34 -25.29 -17.93 -23.91
N ARG A 35 -25.94 -18.96 -23.35
CA ARG A 35 -25.86 -19.27 -21.92
C ARG A 35 -24.43 -19.56 -21.47
N LYS A 36 -23.66 -20.32 -22.25
CA LYS A 36 -22.24 -20.58 -21.97
C LYS A 36 -21.42 -19.30 -22.03
N ALA A 37 -21.63 -18.45 -23.03
CA ALA A 37 -20.93 -17.17 -23.16
C ALA A 37 -21.20 -16.24 -21.97
N VAL A 38 -22.45 -16.13 -21.52
CA VAL A 38 -22.82 -15.33 -20.33
C VAL A 38 -22.15 -15.89 -19.07
N LYS A 39 -22.16 -17.21 -18.89
CA LYS A 39 -21.50 -17.86 -17.74
C LYS A 39 -20.00 -17.55 -17.73
N HIS A 40 -19.31 -17.76 -18.85
CA HIS A 40 -17.89 -17.48 -18.97
C HIS A 40 -17.56 -16.01 -18.82
N GLY A 41 -18.38 -15.09 -19.35
CA GLY A 41 -18.19 -13.65 -19.16
C GLY A 41 -18.29 -13.22 -17.69
N LYS A 42 -19.21 -13.84 -16.93
CA LYS A 42 -19.31 -13.61 -15.47
C LYS A 42 -18.07 -14.14 -14.74
N GLU A 43 -17.66 -15.36 -15.03
CA GLU A 43 -16.47 -15.99 -14.45
C GLU A 43 -15.19 -15.18 -14.75
N GLN A 44 -15.01 -14.73 -15.98
CA GLN A 44 -13.87 -13.91 -16.40
C GLN A 44 -13.85 -12.56 -15.68
N LYS A 45 -15.01 -11.89 -15.54
CA LYS A 45 -15.10 -10.64 -14.78
C LYS A 45 -14.74 -10.85 -13.31
N GLU A 46 -15.25 -11.91 -12.69
CA GLU A 46 -14.94 -12.25 -11.30
C GLU A 46 -13.44 -12.57 -11.12
N GLN A 47 -12.84 -13.34 -12.03
CA GLN A 47 -11.42 -13.65 -12.03
C GLN A 47 -10.53 -12.42 -12.25
N ALA A 48 -10.91 -11.52 -13.16
CA ALA A 48 -10.22 -10.26 -13.39
C ALA A 48 -10.28 -9.38 -12.14
N MET A 49 -11.46 -9.26 -11.52
CA MET A 49 -11.63 -8.53 -10.26
C MET A 49 -10.83 -9.16 -9.11
N ALA A 50 -10.82 -10.48 -8.99
CA ALA A 50 -10.04 -11.19 -7.96
C ALA A 50 -8.53 -10.96 -8.14
N SER A 51 -8.05 -10.99 -9.39
CA SER A 51 -6.64 -10.74 -9.71
C SER A 51 -6.24 -9.29 -9.41
N VAL A 52 -7.11 -8.33 -9.69
CA VAL A 52 -6.90 -6.92 -9.33
C VAL A 52 -6.88 -6.75 -7.82
N ARG A 53 -7.83 -7.34 -7.08
CA ARG A 53 -7.86 -7.31 -5.61
C ARG A 53 -6.60 -7.90 -5.00
N LYS A 54 -6.12 -9.03 -5.53
CA LYS A 54 -4.88 -9.66 -5.09
C LYS A 54 -3.68 -8.74 -5.31
N LYS A 55 -3.56 -8.13 -6.50
CA LYS A 55 -2.50 -7.15 -6.77
C LYS A 55 -2.56 -5.93 -5.85
N ILE A 56 -3.76 -5.43 -5.53
CA ILE A 56 -3.94 -4.32 -4.58
C ILE A 56 -3.48 -4.75 -3.18
N LEU A 57 -3.84 -5.95 -2.72
CA LEU A 57 -3.40 -6.49 -1.43
C LEU A 57 -1.88 -6.71 -1.39
N ASP A 58 -1.30 -7.26 -2.45
CA ASP A 58 0.15 -7.48 -2.58
C ASP A 58 0.92 -6.13 -2.63
N GLN A 59 0.31 -5.08 -3.18
CA GLN A 59 0.86 -3.72 -3.20
C GLN A 59 0.63 -2.93 -1.90
N GLN A 60 -0.36 -3.31 -1.09
CA GLN A 60 -0.61 -2.70 0.21
C GLN A 60 0.48 -3.15 1.18
N SER A 61 1.61 -2.44 1.16
CA SER A 61 2.61 -2.58 2.22
C SER A 61 2.00 -2.14 3.55
N VAL A 62 2.10 -3.01 4.55
CA VAL A 62 1.70 -2.70 5.91
C VAL A 62 2.91 -2.10 6.62
N HIS A 63 2.77 -0.88 7.13
CA HIS A 63 3.83 -0.21 7.88
C HIS A 63 3.46 -0.14 9.35
N HIS A 64 4.27 -0.78 10.20
CA HIS A 64 4.11 -0.75 11.64
C HIS A 64 4.86 0.45 12.22
N LEU A 65 4.13 1.38 12.84
CA LEU A 65 4.72 2.54 13.51
C LEU A 65 5.52 2.14 14.78
N MET A 66 5.26 0.93 15.28
CA MET A 66 5.84 0.41 16.50
C MET A 66 6.28 -1.04 16.29
N GLN A 67 7.42 -1.40 16.85
CA GLN A 67 7.91 -2.76 16.95
C GLN A 67 8.02 -3.13 18.44
N LYS A 68 7.38 -4.23 18.86
CA LYS A 68 7.38 -4.71 20.25
C LYS A 68 7.00 -3.63 21.28
N GLY A 69 6.04 -2.75 20.95
CA GLY A 69 5.58 -1.68 21.84
C GLY A 69 6.50 -0.45 21.91
N VAL A 70 7.57 -0.40 21.10
CA VAL A 70 8.47 0.75 20.99
C VAL A 70 8.30 1.39 19.62
N PHE A 71 8.22 2.72 19.56
CA PHE A 71 8.23 3.44 18.28
C PHE A 71 9.55 3.24 17.55
N THR A 72 9.47 2.87 16.28
CA THR A 72 10.65 2.64 15.44
C THR A 72 11.43 3.93 15.23
N GLU A 73 12.72 3.82 14.91
CA GLU A 73 13.58 4.99 14.71
C GLU A 73 13.09 5.86 13.55
N GLU A 74 12.62 5.25 12.47
CA GLU A 74 12.06 5.95 11.30
C GLU A 74 10.83 6.77 11.71
N THR A 75 9.95 6.17 12.52
CA THR A 75 8.76 6.85 13.05
C THR A 75 9.16 8.03 13.93
N ARG A 76 10.13 7.85 14.84
CA ARG A 76 10.64 8.92 15.71
C ARG A 76 11.25 10.06 14.88
N ASN A 77 12.01 9.74 13.85
CA ASN A 77 12.65 10.71 12.96
C ASN A 77 11.63 11.54 12.20
N VAL A 78 10.59 10.91 11.64
CA VAL A 78 9.49 11.62 10.97
C VAL A 78 8.75 12.54 11.94
N VAL A 79 8.46 12.07 13.15
CA VAL A 79 7.83 12.90 14.19
C VAL A 79 8.71 14.12 14.53
N CYS A 80 10.01 13.92 14.76
CA CYS A 80 10.95 15.00 15.04
C CYS A 80 11.02 16.01 13.89
N LEU A 81 11.05 15.54 12.64
CA LEU A 81 11.06 16.38 11.45
C LEU A 81 9.80 17.24 11.34
N LEU A 82 8.61 16.63 11.52
CA LEU A 82 7.34 17.35 11.48
C LEU A 82 7.24 18.41 12.59
N VAL A 83 7.74 18.11 13.79
CA VAL A 83 7.81 19.09 14.88
C VAL A 83 8.75 20.24 14.53
N LYS A 84 9.93 19.95 13.95
CA LYS A 84 10.86 20.98 13.48
C LYS A 84 10.27 21.84 12.37
N ALA A 85 9.42 21.27 11.52
CA ALA A 85 8.66 21.98 10.49
C ALA A 85 7.49 22.81 11.05
N GLY A 86 7.27 22.83 12.37
CA GLY A 86 6.22 23.60 13.02
C GLY A 86 4.85 22.92 13.05
N CYS A 87 4.75 21.64 12.71
CA CYS A 87 3.48 20.92 12.80
C CYS A 87 3.01 20.80 14.25
N SER A 88 1.73 21.11 14.49
CA SER A 88 1.11 20.92 15.80
C SER A 88 1.15 19.45 16.22
N ARG A 89 1.58 19.19 17.45
CA ARG A 89 1.66 17.84 18.03
C ARG A 89 0.32 17.10 18.03
N ASN A 90 -0.80 17.82 18.00
CA ASN A 90 -2.13 17.22 17.93
C ASN A 90 -2.45 16.66 16.53
N LEU A 91 -1.80 17.18 15.49
CA LEU A 91 -2.08 16.86 14.09
C LEU A 91 -1.09 15.86 13.50
N ILE A 92 0.12 15.74 14.06
CA ILE A 92 1.18 14.87 13.52
C ILE A 92 0.70 13.43 13.27
N GLY A 93 -0.03 12.82 14.21
CA GLY A 93 -0.58 11.47 14.01
C GLY A 93 -1.51 11.38 12.80
N GLN A 94 -2.35 12.39 12.58
CA GLN A 94 -3.23 12.47 11.42
C GLN A 94 -2.45 12.71 10.13
N VAL A 95 -1.43 13.57 10.16
CA VAL A 95 -0.55 13.83 9.01
C VAL A 95 0.12 12.54 8.55
N ILE A 96 0.76 11.81 9.47
CA ILE A 96 1.44 10.53 9.17
C ILE A 96 0.43 9.53 8.58
N SER A 97 -0.74 9.37 9.21
CA SER A 97 -1.77 8.46 8.71
C SER A 97 -2.26 8.84 7.32
N THR A 98 -2.46 10.12 7.06
CA THR A 98 -2.95 10.63 5.76
C THR A 98 -1.92 10.43 4.66
N VAL A 99 -0.65 10.73 4.94
CA VAL A 99 0.45 10.53 3.99
C VAL A 99 0.62 9.05 3.66
N LEU A 100 0.66 8.17 4.67
CA LEU A 100 0.78 6.72 4.45
C LEU A 100 -0.41 6.18 3.66
N LYS A 101 -1.63 6.61 3.99
CA LYS A 101 -2.84 6.23 3.26
C LYS A 101 -2.80 6.71 1.80
N SER A 102 -2.30 7.92 1.53
CA SER A 102 -2.14 8.44 0.17
C SER A 102 -1.12 7.64 -0.65
N ALA A 103 -0.11 7.07 0.02
CA ALA A 103 0.89 6.19 -0.58
C ALA A 103 0.40 4.74 -0.73
N GLY A 104 -0.87 4.43 -0.40
CA GLY A 104 -1.40 3.06 -0.43
C GLY A 104 -0.87 2.16 0.69
N ILE A 105 -0.23 2.73 1.71
CA ILE A 105 0.38 2.02 2.83
C ILE A 105 -0.61 2.00 3.99
N THR A 106 -0.88 0.81 4.53
CA THR A 106 -1.73 0.69 5.73
C THR A 106 -0.86 0.84 6.97
N ALA A 107 -1.06 1.94 7.70
CA ALA A 107 -0.36 2.19 8.95
C ALA A 107 -0.99 1.41 10.11
N VAL A 108 -0.18 0.64 10.84
CA VAL A 108 -0.60 -0.09 12.05
C VAL A 108 0.00 0.59 13.27
N GLY A 109 -0.86 0.97 14.21
CA GLY A 109 -0.51 1.68 15.43
C GLY A 109 -1.10 3.09 15.48
N ASN A 110 -0.98 3.74 16.64
CA ASN A 110 -1.44 5.11 16.84
C ASN A 110 -0.37 5.92 17.57
N ILE A 111 -0.24 7.19 17.20
CA ILE A 111 0.67 8.15 17.82
C ILE A 111 -0.18 9.22 18.51
N SER A 112 -0.20 9.16 19.85
CA SER A 112 -0.84 10.18 20.66
C SER A 112 0.08 11.40 20.86
N ARG A 113 -0.52 12.53 21.25
CA ARG A 113 0.21 13.74 21.67
C ARG A 113 1.22 13.45 22.79
N THR A 114 0.86 12.58 23.74
CA THR A 114 1.73 12.20 24.86
C THR A 114 2.93 11.40 24.37
N SER A 115 2.74 10.45 23.45
CA SER A 115 3.82 9.71 22.79
C SER A 115 4.77 10.63 22.04
N ILE A 116 4.25 11.58 21.27
CA ILE A 116 5.08 12.59 20.57
C ILE A 116 5.93 13.38 21.57
N SER A 117 5.32 13.84 22.66
CA SER A 117 6.03 14.62 23.68
C SER A 117 7.13 13.79 24.36
N ARG A 118 6.87 12.50 24.61
CA ARG A 118 7.86 11.56 25.15
C ARG A 118 9.01 11.33 24.17
N ILE A 119 8.72 11.08 22.89
CA ILE A 119 9.74 10.91 21.82
C ILE A 119 10.69 12.11 21.78
N LEU A 120 10.14 13.33 21.77
CA LEU A 120 10.94 14.56 21.75
C LEU A 120 11.83 14.70 22.98
N ARG A 121 11.27 14.42 24.17
CA ARG A 121 11.99 14.56 25.43
C ARG A 121 13.11 13.52 25.56
N GLU A 122 12.83 12.26 25.21
CA GLU A 122 13.83 11.20 25.17
C GLU A 122 14.94 11.54 24.18
N GLY A 123 14.59 11.98 22.96
CA GLY A 123 15.55 12.40 21.95
C GLY A 123 16.42 13.57 22.39
N TYR A 124 15.86 14.53 23.12
CA TYR A 124 16.61 15.65 23.69
C TYR A 124 17.66 15.18 24.70
N PHE A 125 17.28 14.34 25.66
CA PHE A 125 18.22 13.80 26.65
C PHE A 125 19.31 12.95 25.99
N ALA A 126 18.95 12.12 24.99
CA ALA A 126 19.93 11.34 24.24
C ALA A 126 20.97 12.26 23.56
N ALA A 127 20.53 13.37 22.95
CA ALA A 127 21.44 14.34 22.36
C ALA A 127 22.37 15.01 23.39
N GLN A 128 21.86 15.35 24.58
CA GLN A 128 22.70 15.91 25.66
C GLN A 128 23.75 14.92 26.15
N ILE A 129 23.38 13.65 26.33
CA ILE A 129 24.31 12.60 26.74
C ILE A 129 25.38 12.41 25.68
N GLN A 130 25.01 12.38 24.39
CA GLN A 130 25.97 12.28 23.29
C GLN A 130 26.94 13.47 23.30
N LEU A 131 26.43 14.70 23.41
CA LEU A 131 27.28 15.89 23.48
C LEU A 131 28.27 15.82 24.65
N GLY A 132 27.81 15.41 25.85
CA GLY A 132 28.68 15.25 27.01
C GLY A 132 29.77 14.18 26.80
N TYR A 133 29.43 13.08 26.13
CA TYR A 133 30.40 12.04 25.76
C TYR A 133 31.45 12.56 24.78
N GLU A 134 31.02 13.28 23.73
CA GLU A 134 31.94 13.87 22.75
C GLU A 134 32.83 14.95 23.38
N MET A 135 32.30 15.78 24.28
CA MET A 135 33.08 16.79 25.02
C MET A 135 34.18 16.13 25.86
N LYS A 136 33.83 15.06 26.61
CA LYS A 136 34.81 14.30 27.40
C LYS A 136 35.92 13.71 26.52
N ASN A 137 35.57 13.18 25.35
CA ASN A 137 36.55 12.62 24.42
C ASN A 137 37.42 13.71 23.79
N ALA A 138 36.84 14.85 23.39
CA ALA A 138 37.57 15.98 22.83
C ALA A 138 38.59 16.57 23.81
N GLU A 139 38.25 16.68 25.11
CA GLU A 139 39.18 17.11 26.15
C GLU A 139 40.40 16.18 26.23
N SER A 140 40.18 14.86 26.22
CA SER A 140 41.27 13.88 26.24
C SER A 140 42.19 13.93 25.02
N ILE A 141 41.71 14.39 23.86
CA ILE A 141 42.51 14.57 22.64
C ILE A 141 43.30 15.89 22.70
N SER A 142 42.71 16.95 23.25
CA SER A 142 43.36 18.27 23.34
C SER A 142 44.57 18.31 24.29
N THR A 143 44.62 17.45 25.31
CA THR A 143 45.79 17.32 26.19
C THR A 143 47.01 16.71 25.49
N PHE A 144 46.82 15.94 24.41
CA PHE A 144 47.92 15.35 23.62
C PHE A 144 48.37 16.22 22.45
N HIS A 145 47.57 17.19 22.00
CA HIS A 145 47.90 18.10 20.91
C HIS A 145 48.08 19.54 21.41
N SER A 146 48.99 19.73 22.36
CA SER A 146 49.61 21.05 22.57
C SER A 146 50.86 21.13 21.68
N PRO A 147 50.81 21.75 20.48
CA PRO A 147 52.03 22.22 19.86
C PRO A 147 52.58 23.33 20.75
N THR A 148 53.71 23.07 21.39
CA THR A 148 54.49 24.05 22.14
C THR A 148 54.95 25.17 21.20
N TYR A 149 54.12 26.18 20.99
CA TYR A 149 54.57 27.44 20.39
C TYR A 149 55.31 28.24 21.46
N SER A 150 56.62 27.98 21.58
CA SER A 150 57.53 28.82 22.35
C SER A 150 57.76 30.13 21.60
N TYR A 151 57.15 31.22 22.06
CA TYR A 151 57.50 32.56 21.63
C TYR A 151 58.87 32.91 22.22
N ARG A 152 59.93 32.72 21.42
CA ARG A 152 61.25 33.29 21.66
C ARG A 152 61.17 34.79 21.37
N THR A 153 61.02 35.62 22.40
CA THR A 153 61.18 37.09 22.31
C THR A 153 62.66 37.45 22.15
N PRO A 154 63.09 38.14 21.09
CA PRO A 154 64.41 38.76 21.03
C PRO A 154 64.32 40.20 21.58
N GLY A 155 64.83 40.42 22.80
CA GLY A 155 65.18 41.77 23.29
C GLY A 155 66.69 41.98 23.08
N LEU A 156 67.12 42.82 22.13
CA LEU A 156 67.40 44.27 22.27
C LEU A 156 68.55 44.56 23.24
N GLN A 157 69.72 44.83 22.64
CA GLN A 157 70.90 45.49 23.22
C GLN A 157 70.60 46.94 23.59
#